data_AF-A0AA91ECR6-F1
#
_entry.id   AF-A0AA91ECR6-F1
#
_cell.length_a   1.000
_cell.length_b   1.000
_cell.length_c   1.000
_cell.angle_alpha   90.00
_cell.angle_beta   90.00
_cell.angle_gamma   90.00
#
_symmetry.space_group_name_H-M   'P 1'
#
loop_
_entity.id
_entity.type
_entity.pdbx_description
1 polymer ?
#
loop_
_entity_poly.entity_id
_entity_poly.type
_entity_poly.pdbx_seq_one_letter_code
_entity_poly.pdbx_strand_id
1 'polypeptide(L)'
;MAFWLIVLVLLIIAAALLLVPVLRQPQRDLPEDRDRLNTRFYHQRLQELEQDEEQGVVAERQVMIEELQQNLLSDVPDAQAAKPEPLNRWVLLPGVVILVLISVGFYLKTGGLAQVQGWNLVMSEMPSLRERVMNEDKQPLTMEEIARLGLGLRTELQTDPRNVADWVMLGRIGMALNNATTATQAFSHAYQLAPNEPEVALGYAEVLTRSNDPEDNKQAADMLGNMMARNHQDVRVLSLLAFNAFEQGDYKKAIGAWEMMLRVLSENDSRREVLKRSIEQAKAQSGEDNTQLSVTINLPPEVERQLPPTAVLVVSVTDGVAPIPVAVKQLPLGHFPVTVSLSDANAMMPERLLSAQKQVKVRARISRNGLANPQPGDWFGESAVMPYNKESQISVQIDHQVP
;
A
#
# COMPACT_ATOMS: atom_id res chain seq x y z
N MET A 1 -15.47 -31.76 -1.07
CA MET A 1 -16.55 -32.69 -1.49
C MET A 1 -17.91 -32.00 -1.59
N ALA A 2 -18.41 -31.33 -0.54
CA ALA A 2 -19.71 -30.65 -0.55
C ALA A 2 -19.87 -29.61 -1.69
N PHE A 3 -18.83 -28.82 -1.98
CA PHE A 3 -18.85 -27.84 -3.07
C PHE A 3 -19.22 -28.45 -4.43
N TRP A 4 -18.55 -29.53 -4.83
CA TRP A 4 -18.79 -30.21 -6.11
C TRP A 4 -20.17 -30.83 -6.20
N LEU A 5 -20.72 -31.32 -5.08
CA LEU A 5 -22.09 -31.81 -5.02
C LEU A 5 -23.11 -30.69 -5.25
N ILE A 6 -22.89 -29.51 -4.67
CA ILE A 6 -23.76 -28.35 -4.88
C ILE A 6 -23.74 -27.92 -6.35
N VAL A 7 -22.56 -27.83 -6.97
CA VAL A 7 -22.42 -27.49 -8.40
C VAL A 7 -23.16 -28.49 -9.28
N LEU A 8 -23.02 -29.79 -8.99
CA LEU A 8 -23.74 -30.84 -9.72
C LEU A 8 -25.25 -30.69 -9.59
N VAL A 9 -25.76 -30.47 -8.38
CA VAL A 9 -27.20 -30.27 -8.13
C VAL A 9 -27.72 -29.03 -8.87
N LEU A 10 -26.97 -27.91 -8.85
CA LEU A 10 -27.35 -26.69 -9.57
C LEU A 10 -27.40 -26.91 -11.09
N LEU A 11 -26.44 -27.65 -11.65
CA LEU A 11 -26.46 -28.01 -13.07
C LEU A 11 -27.65 -28.90 -13.43
N ILE A 12 -28.00 -29.86 -12.56
CA ILE A 12 -29.19 -30.70 -12.74
C ILE A 12 -30.46 -29.86 -12.70
N ILE A 13 -30.57 -28.91 -11.76
CA ILE A 13 -31.72 -28.00 -11.67
C ILE A 13 -31.81 -27.12 -12.93
N ALA A 14 -30.69 -26.53 -13.37
CA ALA A 14 -30.65 -25.70 -14.57
C ALA A 14 -31.05 -26.50 -15.83
N ALA A 15 -30.54 -27.73 -15.96
CA ALA A 15 -30.95 -28.63 -17.04
C ALA A 15 -32.44 -29.01 -16.94
N ALA A 16 -32.95 -29.28 -15.74
CA ALA A 16 -34.36 -29.57 -15.52
C ALA A 16 -35.25 -28.37 -15.90
N LEU A 17 -34.87 -27.14 -15.56
CA LEU A 17 -35.61 -25.94 -15.95
C LEU A 17 -35.69 -25.75 -17.48
N LEU A 18 -34.67 -26.18 -18.23
CA LEU A 18 -34.71 -26.17 -19.70
C LEU A 18 -35.52 -27.33 -20.28
N LEU A 19 -35.38 -28.53 -19.70
CA LEU A 19 -35.98 -29.74 -20.25
C LEU A 19 -37.46 -29.92 -19.88
N VAL A 20 -37.84 -29.63 -18.63
CA VAL A 20 -39.20 -29.84 -18.10
C VAL A 20 -40.30 -29.11 -18.89
N PRO A 21 -40.19 -27.81 -19.23
CA PRO A 21 -41.25 -27.14 -19.99
C PRO A 21 -41.39 -27.69 -21.42
N VAL A 22 -40.32 -28.21 -22.03
CA VAL A 22 -40.37 -28.83 -23.35
C VAL A 22 -40.92 -30.26 -23.29
N LEU A 23 -40.61 -31.00 -22.23
CA LEU A 23 -41.14 -32.34 -21.98
C LEU A 23 -42.62 -32.31 -21.59
N ARG A 24 -43.05 -31.26 -20.89
CA ARG A 24 -44.46 -30.94 -20.64
C ARG A 24 -45.04 -30.23 -21.86
N GLN A 25 -45.13 -30.91 -23.00
CA GLN A 25 -46.01 -30.45 -24.07
C GLN A 25 -47.43 -30.36 -23.49
N PRO A 26 -48.10 -29.20 -23.51
CA PRO A 26 -49.54 -29.19 -23.39
C PRO A 26 -50.06 -30.02 -24.57
N GLN A 27 -51.01 -30.90 -24.32
CA GLN A 27 -51.89 -31.41 -25.36
C GLN A 27 -52.44 -30.17 -26.08
N ARG A 28 -51.83 -29.76 -27.19
CA ARG A 28 -52.46 -28.82 -28.10
C ARG A 28 -53.54 -29.65 -28.76
N ASP A 29 -54.75 -29.51 -28.25
CA ASP A 29 -55.92 -30.21 -28.78
C ASP A 29 -55.94 -30.04 -30.30
N LEU A 30 -55.85 -31.18 -30.96
CA LEU A 30 -55.76 -31.32 -32.40
C LEU A 30 -57.02 -30.76 -33.08
N PRO A 31 -57.02 -30.59 -34.41
CA PRO A 31 -58.18 -30.18 -35.24
C PRO A 31 -59.55 -30.80 -34.87
N GLU A 32 -59.60 -31.97 -34.22
CA GLU A 32 -60.83 -32.54 -33.63
C GLU A 32 -61.63 -31.54 -32.79
N ASP A 33 -60.98 -30.65 -32.03
CA ASP A 33 -61.68 -29.70 -31.17
C ASP A 33 -62.34 -28.55 -31.96
N ARG A 34 -61.75 -28.17 -33.11
CA ARG A 34 -62.34 -27.16 -34.00
C ARG A 34 -63.51 -27.72 -34.80
N ASP A 35 -63.40 -28.93 -35.32
CA ASP A 35 -64.50 -29.55 -36.07
C ASP A 35 -65.69 -29.82 -35.14
N ARG A 36 -65.43 -30.27 -33.90
CA ARG A 36 -66.47 -30.41 -32.86
C ARG A 36 -67.04 -29.07 -32.41
N LEU A 37 -66.27 -27.99 -32.45
CA LEU A 37 -66.74 -26.65 -32.11
C LEU A 37 -67.59 -26.05 -33.24
N ASN A 38 -67.14 -26.15 -34.50
CA ASN A 38 -67.86 -25.70 -35.68
C ASN A 38 -69.20 -26.44 -35.83
N THR A 39 -69.20 -27.76 -35.62
CA THR A 39 -70.43 -28.57 -35.61
C THR A 39 -71.39 -28.17 -34.48
N ARG A 40 -70.85 -27.86 -33.29
CA ARG A 40 -71.67 -27.36 -32.16
C ARG A 40 -72.29 -26.00 -32.48
N PHE A 41 -71.53 -25.06 -33.03
CA PHE A 41 -72.05 -23.76 -33.45
C PHE A 41 -73.11 -23.89 -34.54
N TYR A 42 -72.92 -24.79 -35.51
CA TYR A 42 -73.91 -25.07 -36.54
C TYR A 42 -75.25 -25.53 -35.94
N HIS A 43 -75.22 -26.51 -35.03
CA HIS A 43 -76.44 -26.99 -34.38
C HIS A 43 -77.10 -25.94 -33.48
N GLN A 44 -76.30 -25.14 -32.76
CA GLN A 44 -76.83 -24.03 -31.97
C GLN A 44 -77.54 -23.00 -32.88
N ARG A 45 -76.94 -22.65 -34.02
CA ARG A 45 -77.53 -21.67 -34.94
C ARG A 45 -78.80 -22.18 -35.61
N LEU A 46 -78.91 -23.49 -35.85
CA LEU A 46 -80.16 -24.11 -36.31
C LEU A 46 -81.31 -23.96 -35.30
N GLN A 47 -81.01 -24.10 -34.00
CA GLN A 47 -82.00 -23.92 -32.94
C GLN A 47 -82.41 -22.45 -32.80
N GLU A 48 -81.45 -21.53 -32.91
CA GLU A 48 -81.75 -20.09 -32.90
C GLU A 48 -82.65 -19.69 -34.08
N LEU A 49 -82.37 -20.20 -35.29
CA LEU A 49 -83.22 -19.95 -36.47
C LEU A 49 -84.64 -20.51 -36.32
N GLU A 50 -84.81 -21.64 -35.65
CA GLU A 50 -86.13 -22.23 -35.36
C GLU A 50 -86.92 -21.33 -34.39
N GLN A 51 -86.28 -20.82 -33.34
CA GLN A 51 -86.91 -19.88 -32.40
C GLN A 51 -87.26 -18.54 -33.05
N ASP A 52 -86.39 -18.02 -33.91
CA ASP A 52 -86.60 -16.74 -34.60
C ASP A 52 -87.73 -16.82 -35.65
N GLU A 53 -87.91 -17.99 -36.28
CA GLU A 53 -89.05 -18.26 -37.18
C GLU A 53 -90.37 -18.33 -36.40
N GLU A 54 -90.40 -19.00 -35.25
CA GLU A 54 -91.58 -19.04 -34.36
C GLU A 54 -91.98 -17.64 -33.86
N GLN A 55 -91.02 -16.73 -33.70
CA GLN A 55 -91.24 -15.35 -33.31
C GLN A 55 -91.56 -14.42 -34.50
N GLY A 56 -91.60 -14.95 -35.73
CA GLY A 56 -91.88 -14.20 -36.95
C GLY A 56 -90.77 -13.24 -37.40
N VAL A 57 -89.56 -13.40 -36.85
CA VAL A 57 -88.38 -12.58 -37.16
C VAL A 57 -87.70 -13.04 -38.46
N VAL A 58 -87.82 -14.33 -38.79
CA VAL A 58 -87.24 -14.95 -39.99
C VAL A 58 -88.37 -15.50 -40.87
N ALA A 59 -88.35 -15.17 -42.16
CA ALA A 59 -89.37 -15.62 -43.13
C ALA A 59 -88.89 -16.75 -44.07
N GLU A 60 -87.57 -16.93 -44.23
CA GLU A 60 -86.98 -17.83 -45.23
C GLU A 60 -85.92 -18.75 -44.59
N ARG A 61 -86.33 -19.51 -43.56
CA ARG A 61 -85.43 -20.40 -42.81
C ARG A 61 -84.64 -21.36 -43.71
N GLN A 62 -85.28 -21.90 -44.75
CA GLN A 62 -84.66 -22.90 -45.62
C GLN A 62 -83.44 -22.37 -46.37
N VAL A 63 -83.48 -21.12 -46.84
CA VAL A 63 -82.35 -20.45 -47.54
C VAL A 63 -81.18 -20.25 -46.57
N MET A 64 -81.47 -19.82 -45.35
CA MET A 64 -80.46 -19.55 -44.32
C MET A 64 -79.78 -20.83 -43.81
N ILE A 65 -80.50 -21.97 -43.82
CA ILE A 65 -79.91 -23.29 -43.56
C ILE A 65 -78.92 -23.68 -44.66
N GLU A 66 -79.26 -23.44 -45.93
CA GLU A 66 -78.38 -23.74 -47.06
C GLU A 66 -77.08 -22.91 -47.01
N GLU A 67 -77.18 -21.62 -46.68
CA GLU A 67 -76.00 -20.77 -46.47
C GLU A 67 -75.14 -21.26 -45.29
N LEU A 68 -75.77 -21.68 -44.19
CA LEU A 68 -75.06 -22.19 -43.02
C LEU A 68 -74.32 -23.50 -43.35
N GLN A 69 -74.90 -24.38 -44.17
CA GLN A 69 -74.26 -25.60 -44.66
C GLN A 69 -73.09 -25.30 -45.59
N GLN A 70 -73.25 -24.35 -46.52
CA GLN A 70 -72.17 -23.92 -47.42
C GLN A 70 -71.00 -23.30 -46.64
N ASN A 71 -71.29 -22.46 -45.65
CA ASN A 71 -70.26 -21.89 -44.78
C ASN A 71 -69.54 -22.99 -43.98
N LEU A 72 -70.27 -23.94 -43.40
CA LEU A 72 -69.67 -25.06 -42.66
C LEU A 72 -68.73 -25.89 -43.55
N LEU A 73 -69.12 -26.17 -44.79
CA LEU A 73 -68.30 -26.89 -45.78
C LEU A 73 -67.06 -26.10 -46.21
N SER A 74 -67.18 -24.77 -46.30
CA SER A 74 -66.09 -23.87 -46.69
C SER A 74 -65.07 -23.64 -45.57
N ASP A 75 -65.51 -23.79 -44.31
CA ASP A 75 -64.69 -23.58 -43.11
C ASP A 75 -64.02 -24.88 -42.60
N VAL A 76 -64.17 -26.00 -43.33
CA VAL A 76 -63.38 -27.22 -43.09
C VAL A 76 -61.98 -27.00 -43.69
N PRO A 77 -60.92 -26.91 -42.88
CA PRO A 77 -59.56 -26.75 -43.42
C PRO A 77 -59.18 -27.97 -44.27
N ASP A 78 -58.41 -27.75 -45.34
CA ASP A 78 -57.86 -28.84 -46.15
C ASP A 78 -57.24 -29.91 -45.25
N ALA A 79 -57.62 -31.18 -45.45
CA ALA A 79 -57.12 -32.34 -44.68
C ALA A 79 -55.58 -32.53 -44.75
N GLN A 80 -54.89 -31.68 -45.50
CA GLN A 80 -53.45 -31.64 -45.69
C GLN A 80 -52.75 -30.58 -44.83
N ALA A 81 -53.44 -29.89 -43.90
CA ALA A 81 -52.77 -29.07 -42.89
C ALA A 81 -51.76 -29.94 -42.13
N ALA A 82 -50.46 -29.76 -42.45
CA ALA A 82 -49.38 -30.60 -41.95
C ALA A 82 -49.43 -30.63 -40.42
N LYS A 83 -49.63 -31.83 -39.84
CA LYS A 83 -49.49 -32.01 -38.39
C LYS A 83 -48.08 -31.56 -38.01
N PRO A 84 -47.89 -30.64 -37.06
CA PRO A 84 -46.56 -30.24 -36.64
C PRO A 84 -45.84 -31.48 -36.11
N GLU A 85 -44.75 -31.89 -36.76
CA GLU A 85 -43.95 -33.00 -36.27
C GLU A 85 -43.40 -32.64 -34.88
N PRO A 86 -43.49 -33.56 -33.89
CA PRO A 86 -42.92 -33.31 -32.59
C PRO A 86 -41.41 -33.16 -32.74
N LEU A 87 -40.85 -32.02 -32.34
CA LEU A 87 -39.41 -31.80 -32.28
C LEU A 87 -38.75 -32.97 -31.54
N ASN A 88 -37.76 -33.59 -32.20
CA ASN A 88 -37.01 -34.69 -31.61
C ASN A 88 -36.30 -34.21 -30.33
N ARG A 89 -36.55 -34.88 -29.20
CA ARG A 89 -36.01 -34.51 -27.88
C ARG A 89 -34.48 -34.46 -27.84
N TRP A 90 -33.82 -35.18 -28.75
CA TRP A 90 -32.37 -35.15 -28.93
C TRP A 90 -31.83 -33.77 -29.35
N VAL A 91 -32.66 -32.87 -29.88
CA VAL A 91 -32.30 -31.46 -30.18
C VAL A 91 -31.93 -30.66 -28.92
N LEU A 92 -32.37 -31.09 -27.74
CA LEU A 92 -32.06 -30.40 -26.46
C LEU A 92 -30.68 -30.78 -25.90
N LEU A 93 -30.12 -31.92 -26.30
CA LEU A 93 -28.82 -32.39 -25.80
C LEU A 93 -27.67 -31.43 -26.14
N PRO A 94 -27.54 -30.91 -27.37
CA PRO A 94 -26.55 -29.87 -27.66
C PRO A 94 -26.65 -28.66 -26.72
N GLY A 95 -27.87 -28.21 -26.38
CA GLY A 95 -28.08 -27.10 -25.46
C GLY A 95 -27.60 -27.40 -24.04
N VAL A 96 -27.90 -28.58 -23.51
CA VAL A 96 -27.41 -29.02 -22.19
C VAL A 96 -25.88 -29.19 -22.18
N VAL A 97 -25.31 -29.76 -23.24
CA VAL A 97 -23.85 -29.90 -23.38
C VAL A 97 -23.18 -28.53 -23.41
N ILE A 98 -23.70 -27.58 -24.20
CA ILE A 98 -23.21 -26.21 -24.25
C ILE A 98 -23.31 -25.55 -22.87
N LEU A 99 -24.43 -25.71 -22.16
CA LEU A 99 -24.61 -25.17 -20.80
C LEU A 99 -23.55 -25.72 -19.83
N VAL A 100 -23.29 -27.03 -19.85
CA VAL A 100 -22.24 -27.64 -19.02
C VAL A 100 -20.86 -27.13 -19.40
N LEU A 101 -20.54 -27.09 -20.70
CA LEU A 101 -19.23 -26.63 -21.19
C LEU A 101 -18.97 -25.17 -20.83
N ILE A 102 -19.96 -24.29 -21.00
CA ILE A 102 -19.86 -22.87 -20.62
C ILE A 102 -19.69 -22.76 -19.11
N SER A 103 -20.48 -23.50 -18.32
CA SER A 103 -20.40 -23.46 -16.86
C SER A 103 -19.03 -23.93 -16.35
N VAL A 104 -18.52 -25.04 -16.88
CA VAL A 104 -17.19 -25.58 -16.54
C VAL A 104 -16.10 -24.62 -16.99
N GLY A 105 -16.17 -24.10 -18.23
CA GLY A 105 -15.18 -23.14 -18.74
C GLY A 105 -15.14 -21.85 -17.91
N PHE A 106 -16.31 -21.34 -17.52
CA PHE A 106 -16.40 -20.18 -16.64
C PHE A 106 -15.82 -20.47 -15.26
N TYR A 107 -16.11 -21.63 -14.67
CA TYR A 107 -15.52 -22.06 -13.40
C TYR A 107 -14.00 -22.25 -13.49
N LEU A 108 -13.47 -22.82 -14.58
CA LEU A 108 -12.01 -22.97 -14.74
C LEU A 108 -11.31 -21.61 -14.86
N LYS A 109 -11.98 -20.61 -15.45
CA LYS A 109 -11.42 -19.26 -15.63
C LYS A 109 -11.57 -18.36 -14.39
N THR A 110 -12.71 -18.43 -13.69
CA THR A 110 -13.06 -17.52 -12.59
C THR A 110 -13.00 -18.17 -11.22
N GLY A 111 -13.03 -19.50 -11.17
CA GLY A 111 -12.98 -20.25 -9.94
C GLY A 111 -11.59 -20.19 -9.30
N GLY A 112 -11.56 -20.43 -7.99
CA GLY A 112 -10.34 -20.43 -7.19
C GLY A 112 -9.51 -21.70 -7.29
N LEU A 113 -9.67 -22.53 -8.34
CA LEU A 113 -9.09 -23.88 -8.36
C LEU A 113 -7.57 -23.86 -8.33
N ALA A 114 -6.94 -22.95 -9.09
CA ALA A 114 -5.49 -22.76 -9.06
C ALA A 114 -4.99 -22.26 -7.69
N GLN A 115 -5.75 -21.36 -7.05
CA GLN A 115 -5.43 -20.82 -5.72
C GLN A 115 -5.55 -21.90 -4.64
N VAL A 116 -6.57 -22.77 -4.73
CA VAL A 116 -6.74 -23.91 -3.81
C VAL A 116 -5.63 -24.95 -4.03
N GLN A 117 -5.25 -25.23 -5.27
CA GLN A 117 -4.11 -26.11 -5.55
C GLN A 117 -2.79 -25.52 -5.03
N GLY A 118 -2.55 -24.23 -5.25
CA GLY A 118 -1.41 -23.51 -4.69
C GLY A 118 -1.40 -23.52 -3.17
N TRP A 119 -2.55 -23.26 -2.53
CA TRP A 119 -2.70 -23.34 -1.07
C TRP A 119 -2.42 -24.75 -0.54
N ASN A 120 -2.95 -25.80 -1.19
CA ASN A 120 -2.66 -27.19 -0.83
C ASN A 120 -1.16 -27.51 -0.93
N LEU A 121 -0.50 -27.04 -2.00
CA LEU A 121 0.94 -27.20 -2.17
C LEU A 121 1.70 -26.51 -1.03
N VAL A 122 1.37 -25.26 -0.72
CA VAL A 122 1.96 -24.52 0.40
C VAL A 122 1.78 -25.29 1.71
N MET A 123 0.56 -25.78 2.01
CA MET A 123 0.30 -26.54 3.24
C MET A 123 1.12 -27.84 3.31
N SER A 124 1.35 -28.50 2.17
CA SER A 124 2.18 -29.71 2.11
C SER A 124 3.68 -29.42 2.29
N GLU A 125 4.16 -28.26 1.84
CA GLU A 125 5.56 -27.84 1.96
C GLU A 125 5.87 -27.22 3.34
N MET A 126 4.86 -26.77 4.09
CA MET A 126 5.01 -26.07 5.37
C MET A 126 5.99 -26.71 6.37
N PRO A 127 5.95 -28.03 6.64
CA PRO A 127 6.90 -28.67 7.56
C PRO A 127 8.36 -28.49 7.12
N SER A 128 8.62 -28.61 5.82
CA SER A 128 9.96 -28.46 5.24
C SER A 128 10.45 -27.01 5.26
N LEU A 129 9.56 -26.06 5.03
CA LEU A 129 9.87 -24.62 5.08
C LEU A 129 10.21 -24.22 6.52
N ARG A 130 9.44 -24.68 7.51
CA ARG A 130 9.71 -24.44 8.93
C ARG A 130 11.04 -25.05 9.37
N GLU A 131 11.32 -26.29 8.97
CA GLU A 131 12.58 -26.94 9.30
C GLU A 131 13.80 -26.18 8.75
N ARG A 132 13.68 -25.55 7.58
CA ARG A 132 14.72 -24.69 7.01
C ARG A 132 14.89 -23.36 7.74
N VAL A 133 13.81 -22.78 8.27
CA VAL A 133 13.91 -21.57 9.10
C VAL A 133 14.64 -21.85 10.41
N MET A 134 14.41 -23.02 11.00
CA MET A 134 15.00 -23.38 12.30
C MET A 134 16.44 -23.88 12.20
N ASN A 135 16.90 -24.28 11.00
CA ASN A 135 18.25 -24.80 10.78
C ASN A 135 19.08 -23.84 9.93
N GLU A 136 19.97 -23.07 10.57
CA GLU A 136 20.84 -22.08 9.92
C GLU A 136 21.82 -22.69 8.89
N ASP A 137 22.12 -23.99 9.01
CA ASP A 137 22.99 -24.71 8.06
C ASP A 137 22.31 -25.03 6.71
N LYS A 138 20.99 -24.88 6.62
CA LYS A 138 20.24 -25.12 5.38
C LYS A 138 20.20 -23.86 4.50
N GLN A 139 19.94 -24.07 3.21
CA GLN A 139 19.82 -22.97 2.25
C GLN A 139 18.70 -21.99 2.68
N PRO A 140 18.99 -20.68 2.76
CA PRO A 140 18.01 -19.66 3.11
C PRO A 140 16.78 -19.70 2.20
N LEU A 141 15.63 -19.32 2.74
CA LEU A 141 14.40 -19.23 1.97
C LEU A 141 14.49 -18.11 0.94
N THR A 142 13.99 -18.37 -0.26
CA THR A 142 13.74 -17.34 -1.27
C THR A 142 12.56 -16.45 -0.87
N MET A 143 12.46 -15.25 -1.45
CA MET A 143 11.33 -14.35 -1.17
C MET A 143 9.96 -14.98 -1.48
N GLU A 144 9.89 -15.81 -2.51
CA GLU A 144 8.67 -16.55 -2.84
C GLU A 144 8.32 -17.58 -1.75
N GLU A 145 9.31 -18.34 -1.29
CA GLU A 145 9.13 -19.30 -0.20
C GLU A 145 8.75 -18.62 1.12
N ILE A 146 9.31 -17.44 1.41
CA ILE A 146 8.92 -16.60 2.57
C ILE A 146 7.45 -16.19 2.46
N ALA A 147 6.99 -15.77 1.27
CA ALA A 147 5.59 -15.43 1.04
C ALA A 147 4.66 -16.64 1.19
N ARG A 148 5.07 -17.81 0.71
CA ARG A 148 4.35 -19.09 0.90
C ARG A 148 4.26 -19.46 2.38
N LEU A 149 5.37 -19.42 3.11
CA LEU A 149 5.40 -19.66 4.55
C LEU A 149 4.45 -18.71 5.30
N GLY A 150 4.43 -17.42 4.92
CA GLY A 150 3.49 -16.44 5.47
C GLY A 150 2.02 -16.79 5.20
N LEU A 151 1.68 -17.32 4.01
CA LEU A 151 0.34 -17.82 3.72
C LEU A 151 -0.02 -19.03 4.58
N GLY A 152 0.92 -19.96 4.79
CA GLY A 152 0.69 -21.12 5.64
C GLY A 152 0.51 -20.78 7.11
N LEU A 153 1.36 -19.92 7.66
CA LEU A 153 1.21 -19.43 9.03
C LEU A 153 -0.14 -18.76 9.25
N ARG A 154 -0.59 -17.89 8.33
CA ARG A 154 -1.93 -17.29 8.43
C ARG A 154 -3.06 -18.33 8.42
N THR A 155 -2.88 -19.43 7.69
CA THR A 155 -3.87 -20.52 7.67
C THR A 155 -3.89 -21.26 9.00
N GLU A 156 -2.72 -21.63 9.52
CA GLU A 156 -2.61 -22.33 10.80
C GLU A 156 -3.08 -21.47 11.98
N LEU A 157 -2.78 -20.17 11.97
CA LEU A 157 -3.25 -19.21 12.97
C LEU A 157 -4.76 -19.00 12.98
N GLN A 158 -5.49 -19.33 11.90
CA GLN A 158 -6.96 -19.39 11.94
C GLN A 158 -7.45 -20.56 12.80
N THR A 159 -6.69 -21.64 12.87
CA THR A 159 -7.01 -22.82 13.68
C THR A 159 -6.46 -22.73 15.10
N ASP A 160 -5.24 -22.21 15.28
CA ASP A 160 -4.63 -21.95 16.59
C ASP A 160 -4.24 -20.47 16.73
N PRO A 161 -5.20 -19.58 17.03
CA PRO A 161 -4.94 -18.15 17.13
C PRO A 161 -4.11 -17.75 18.36
N ARG A 162 -3.81 -18.69 19.28
CA ARG A 162 -3.03 -18.42 20.49
C ARG A 162 -1.55 -18.79 20.34
N ASN A 163 -1.13 -19.29 19.18
CA ASN A 163 0.27 -19.64 18.94
C ASN A 163 1.12 -18.37 18.76
N VAL A 164 1.77 -17.94 19.85
CA VAL A 164 2.63 -16.76 19.89
C VAL A 164 3.82 -16.88 18.93
N ALA A 165 4.42 -18.07 18.84
CA ALA A 165 5.60 -18.29 17.99
C ALA A 165 5.28 -18.07 16.51
N ASP A 166 4.11 -18.54 16.07
CA ASP A 166 3.65 -18.34 14.69
C ASP A 166 3.27 -16.88 14.41
N TRP A 167 2.69 -16.15 15.39
CA TRP A 167 2.46 -14.71 15.26
C TRP A 167 3.77 -13.91 15.14
N VAL A 168 4.76 -14.23 15.97
CA VAL A 168 6.11 -13.61 15.87
C VAL A 168 6.73 -13.90 14.51
N MET A 169 6.67 -15.16 14.05
CA MET A 169 7.22 -15.56 12.76
C MET A 169 6.52 -14.85 11.60
N LEU A 170 5.19 -14.76 11.65
CA LEU A 170 4.41 -14.01 10.67
C LEU A 170 4.76 -12.52 10.68
N GLY A 171 5.02 -11.94 11.86
CA GLY A 171 5.51 -10.57 12.00
C GLY A 171 6.85 -10.36 11.30
N ARG A 172 7.82 -11.25 11.54
CA ARG A 172 9.14 -11.24 10.89
C ARG A 172 9.05 -11.41 9.38
N ILE A 173 8.17 -12.29 8.89
CA ILE A 173 7.88 -12.46 7.47
C ILE A 173 7.28 -11.19 6.86
N GLY A 174 6.34 -10.56 7.57
CA GLY A 174 5.78 -9.27 7.18
C GLY A 174 6.87 -8.23 6.98
N MET A 175 7.83 -8.14 7.90
CA MET A 175 8.98 -7.25 7.79
C MET A 175 9.88 -7.60 6.60
N ALA A 176 10.22 -8.88 6.41
CA ALA A 176 11.06 -9.35 5.31
C ALA A 176 10.45 -9.05 3.94
N LEU A 177 9.13 -9.11 3.83
CA LEU A 177 8.37 -8.80 2.62
C LEU A 177 8.01 -7.31 2.49
N ASN A 178 8.51 -6.46 3.39
CA ASN A 178 8.16 -5.04 3.47
C ASN A 178 6.64 -4.77 3.57
N ASN A 179 5.89 -5.72 4.15
CA ASN A 179 4.46 -5.63 4.42
C ASN A 179 4.26 -5.15 5.85
N ALA A 180 4.31 -3.83 6.05
CA ALA A 180 4.17 -3.19 7.34
C ALA A 180 2.86 -3.57 8.04
N THR A 181 1.75 -3.68 7.30
CA THR A 181 0.44 -4.04 7.88
C THR A 181 0.47 -5.43 8.53
N THR A 182 1.00 -6.43 7.82
CA THR A 182 1.10 -7.80 8.35
C THR A 182 2.06 -7.85 9.53
N ALA A 183 3.20 -7.16 9.43
CA ALA A 183 4.18 -7.09 10.51
C ALA A 183 3.57 -6.51 11.80
N THR A 184 2.98 -5.32 11.72
CA THR A 184 2.39 -4.63 12.86
C THR A 184 1.24 -5.41 13.48
N GLN A 185 0.32 -5.95 12.68
CA GLN A 185 -0.80 -6.73 13.19
C GLN A 185 -0.34 -8.02 13.88
N ALA A 186 0.60 -8.75 13.27
CA ALA A 186 1.08 -10.01 13.82
C ALA A 186 1.87 -9.82 15.13
N PHE A 187 2.77 -8.83 15.20
CA PHE A 187 3.47 -8.51 16.44
C PHE A 187 2.56 -7.92 17.51
N SER A 188 1.56 -7.11 17.13
CA SER A 188 0.55 -6.63 18.09
C SER A 188 -0.23 -7.78 18.72
N HIS A 189 -0.69 -8.74 17.90
CA HIS A 189 -1.36 -9.95 18.41
C HIS A 189 -0.43 -10.80 19.29
N ALA A 190 0.83 -11.02 18.87
CA ALA A 190 1.80 -11.73 19.69
C ALA A 190 2.00 -11.04 21.05
N TYR A 191 2.14 -9.72 21.07
CA TYR A 191 2.32 -8.92 22.28
C TYR A 191 1.10 -8.95 23.20
N GLN A 192 -0.12 -8.96 22.65
CA GLN A 192 -1.34 -9.13 23.45
C GLN A 192 -1.39 -10.49 24.16
N LEU A 193 -0.90 -11.55 23.50
CA LEU A 193 -0.87 -12.90 24.07
C LEU A 193 0.26 -13.10 25.09
N ALA A 194 1.42 -12.47 24.86
CA ALA A 194 2.62 -12.67 25.67
C ALA A 194 3.38 -11.34 25.91
N PRO A 195 2.80 -10.37 26.64
CA PRO A 195 3.38 -9.04 26.81
C PRO A 195 4.67 -9.02 27.64
N ASN A 196 4.90 -10.07 28.43
CA ASN A 196 6.07 -10.19 29.30
C ASN A 196 7.25 -10.89 28.61
N GLU A 197 7.07 -11.42 27.40
CA GLU A 197 8.13 -12.09 26.65
C GLU A 197 9.04 -11.06 25.97
N PRO A 198 10.34 -10.98 26.31
CA PRO A 198 11.22 -9.92 25.81
C PRO A 198 11.34 -9.87 24.28
N GLU A 199 11.43 -11.03 23.61
CA GLU A 199 11.51 -11.09 22.14
C GLU A 199 10.23 -10.62 21.46
N VAL A 200 9.07 -10.85 22.07
CA VAL A 200 7.78 -10.41 21.55
C VAL A 200 7.65 -8.89 21.71
N ALA A 201 7.96 -8.37 22.90
CA ALA A 201 7.96 -6.94 23.18
C ALA A 201 8.94 -6.18 22.26
N LEU A 202 10.13 -6.75 22.00
CA LEU A 202 11.12 -6.16 21.11
C LEU A 202 10.61 -6.09 19.67
N GLY A 203 10.04 -7.19 19.15
CA GLY A 203 9.50 -7.23 17.80
C GLY A 203 8.33 -6.27 17.60
N TYR A 204 7.46 -6.11 18.62
CA TYR A 204 6.38 -5.13 18.56
C TYR A 204 6.89 -3.69 18.63
N ALA A 205 7.84 -3.40 19.52
CA ALA A 205 8.48 -2.09 19.54
C ALA A 205 9.16 -1.77 18.20
N GLU A 206 9.86 -2.74 17.59
CA GLU A 206 10.53 -2.56 16.30
C GLU A 206 9.55 -2.13 15.20
N VAL A 207 8.40 -2.79 15.06
CA VAL A 207 7.42 -2.38 14.02
C VAL A 207 6.79 -1.02 14.32
N LEU A 208 6.60 -0.65 15.58
CA LEU A 208 6.11 0.67 15.98
C LEU A 208 7.11 1.78 15.63
N THR A 209 8.42 1.56 15.79
CA THR A 209 9.46 2.55 15.38
C THR A 209 9.50 2.84 13.87
N ARG A 210 8.85 2.00 13.05
CA ARG A 210 8.77 2.17 11.59
C ARG A 210 7.42 2.74 11.16
N SER A 211 6.53 3.01 12.10
CA SER A 211 5.21 3.59 11.83
C SER A 211 5.33 5.07 11.48
N ASN A 212 4.44 5.54 10.61
CA ASN A 212 4.32 6.96 10.31
C ASN A 212 3.49 7.71 11.38
N ASP A 213 2.91 7.00 12.34
CA ASP A 213 2.15 7.59 13.45
C ASP A 213 3.10 8.02 14.58
N PRO A 214 3.17 9.30 14.96
CA PRO A 214 4.00 9.76 16.08
C PRO A 214 3.68 9.07 17.41
N GLU A 215 2.42 8.66 17.66
CA GLU A 215 2.06 7.99 18.92
C GLU A 215 2.63 6.57 18.98
N ASP A 216 2.66 5.84 17.85
CA ASP A 216 3.32 4.53 17.76
C ASP A 216 4.82 4.66 18.08
N ASN A 217 5.49 5.68 17.52
CA ASN A 217 6.90 5.94 17.76
C ASN A 217 7.19 6.28 19.24
N LYS A 218 6.31 7.05 19.87
CA LYS A 218 6.39 7.36 21.30
C LYS A 218 6.17 6.11 22.16
N GLN A 219 5.16 5.31 21.85
CA GLN A 219 4.92 4.03 22.52
C GLN A 219 6.14 3.10 22.39
N ALA A 220 6.75 3.03 21.20
CA ALA A 220 7.97 2.26 20.98
C ALA A 220 9.13 2.77 21.85
N ALA A 221 9.31 4.10 21.97
CA ALA A 221 10.33 4.69 22.82
C ALA A 221 10.14 4.31 24.30
N ASP A 222 8.91 4.34 24.81
CA ASP A 222 8.59 3.96 26.18
C ASP A 222 8.85 2.46 26.42
N MET A 223 8.44 1.59 25.48
CA MET A 223 8.73 0.15 25.53
C MET A 223 10.23 -0.11 25.55
N LEU A 224 10.98 0.46 24.60
CA LEU A 224 12.43 0.28 24.48
C LEU A 224 13.17 0.85 25.70
N GLY A 225 12.73 1.98 26.25
CA GLY A 225 13.26 2.54 27.49
C GLY A 225 13.10 1.60 28.68
N ASN A 226 11.91 1.00 28.83
CA ASN A 226 11.65 -0.01 29.87
C ASN A 226 12.51 -1.27 29.70
N MET A 227 12.73 -1.71 28.46
CA MET A 227 13.59 -2.85 28.16
C MET A 227 15.06 -2.54 28.44
N MET A 228 15.52 -1.36 28.05
CA MET A 228 16.88 -0.87 28.33
C MET A 228 17.13 -0.83 29.83
N ALA A 229 16.17 -0.38 30.65
CA ALA A 229 16.29 -0.33 32.11
C ALA A 229 16.44 -1.72 32.77
N ARG A 230 16.02 -2.79 32.09
CA ARG A 230 16.19 -4.17 32.58
C ARG A 230 17.50 -4.78 32.09
N ASN A 231 17.88 -4.52 30.84
CA ASN A 231 19.12 -5.00 30.25
C ASN A 231 19.80 -3.87 29.46
N HIS A 232 20.80 -3.25 30.10
CA HIS A 232 21.52 -2.10 29.57
C HIS A 232 22.51 -2.47 28.45
N GLN A 233 22.67 -3.77 28.13
CA GLN A 233 23.65 -4.28 27.17
C GLN A 233 23.00 -4.87 25.91
N ASP A 234 21.67 -4.90 25.79
CA ASP A 234 21.04 -5.38 24.55
C ASP A 234 21.23 -4.36 23.43
N VAL A 235 22.17 -4.68 22.53
CA VAL A 235 22.53 -3.84 21.38
C VAL A 235 21.33 -3.60 20.46
N ARG A 236 20.37 -4.53 20.36
CA ARG A 236 19.17 -4.36 19.52
C ARG A 236 18.25 -3.29 20.10
N VAL A 237 18.02 -3.34 21.41
CA VAL A 237 17.22 -2.33 22.12
C VAL A 237 17.86 -0.96 21.97
N LEU A 238 19.17 -0.84 22.24
CA LEU A 238 19.88 0.42 22.10
C LEU A 238 19.85 0.95 20.66
N SER A 239 19.99 0.08 19.66
CA SER A 239 19.93 0.47 18.24
C SER A 239 18.57 1.03 17.86
N LEU A 240 17.48 0.35 18.26
CA LEU A 240 16.11 0.80 17.97
C LEU A 240 15.79 2.10 18.71
N LEU A 241 16.22 2.22 19.98
CA LEU A 241 16.01 3.42 20.77
C LEU A 241 16.73 4.62 20.13
N ALA A 242 17.98 4.44 19.70
CA ALA A 242 18.77 5.49 19.06
C ALA A 242 18.17 5.93 17.72
N PHE A 243 17.80 4.96 16.87
CA PHE A 243 17.19 5.24 15.57
C PHE A 243 15.85 5.97 15.73
N ASN A 244 14.96 5.45 16.57
CA ASN A 244 13.67 6.08 16.84
C ASN A 244 13.85 7.51 17.38
N ALA A 245 14.75 7.72 18.35
CA ALA A 245 15.03 9.06 18.87
C ALA A 245 15.55 10.01 17.80
N PHE A 246 16.43 9.54 16.91
CA PHE A 246 16.99 10.36 15.83
C PHE A 246 15.92 10.78 14.83
N GLU A 247 15.09 9.84 14.36
CA GLU A 247 14.00 10.12 13.41
C GLU A 247 12.96 11.08 13.99
N GLN A 248 12.71 11.02 15.31
CA GLN A 248 11.81 11.93 16.01
C GLN A 248 12.46 13.28 16.37
N GLY A 249 13.72 13.52 15.99
CA GLY A 249 14.45 14.76 16.27
C GLY A 249 14.96 14.92 17.71
N ASP A 250 14.86 13.86 18.54
CA ASP A 250 15.45 13.82 19.88
C ASP A 250 16.92 13.39 19.81
N TYR A 251 17.73 14.27 19.22
CA TYR A 251 19.15 14.01 18.96
C TYR A 251 19.94 13.72 20.24
N LYS A 252 19.57 14.31 21.38
CA LYS A 252 20.26 14.06 22.66
C LYS A 252 20.08 12.62 23.11
N LYS A 253 18.85 12.08 23.06
CA LYS A 253 18.61 10.67 23.36
C LYS A 253 19.29 9.74 22.36
N ALA A 254 19.27 10.10 21.07
CA ALA A 254 19.95 9.32 20.03
C ALA A 254 21.46 9.19 20.30
N ILE A 255 22.13 10.32 20.56
CA ILE A 255 23.56 10.37 20.90
C ILE A 255 23.84 9.49 22.13
N GLY A 256 23.07 9.66 23.22
CA GLY A 256 23.26 8.89 24.44
C GLY A 256 23.15 7.37 24.21
N ALA A 257 22.17 6.94 23.41
CA ALA A 257 21.98 5.53 23.08
C ALA A 257 23.13 4.96 22.23
N TRP A 258 23.60 5.68 21.20
CA TRP A 258 24.76 5.25 20.41
C TRP A 258 26.06 5.25 21.22
N GLU A 259 26.26 6.20 22.13
CA GLU A 259 27.41 6.20 23.03
C GLU A 259 27.41 4.98 23.95
N MET A 260 26.24 4.58 24.47
CA MET A 260 26.11 3.34 25.23
C MET A 260 26.44 2.12 24.37
N MET A 261 25.97 2.05 23.13
CA MET A 261 26.33 0.96 22.20
C MET A 261 27.84 0.90 21.98
N LEU A 262 28.53 2.03 21.79
CA LEU A 262 29.99 2.06 21.62
C LEU A 262 30.76 1.52 22.85
N ARG A 263 30.16 1.55 24.04
CA ARG A 263 30.75 0.95 25.26
C ARG A 263 30.55 -0.56 25.33
N VAL A 264 29.48 -1.08 24.72
CA VAL A 264 29.14 -2.51 24.72
C VAL A 264 29.83 -3.26 23.57
N LEU A 265 29.99 -2.61 22.40
CA LEU A 265 30.61 -3.23 21.23
C LEU A 265 32.12 -3.45 21.44
N SER A 266 32.65 -4.58 20.95
CA SER A 266 34.09 -4.85 20.95
C SER A 266 34.85 -3.85 20.08
N GLU A 267 36.12 -3.55 20.38
CA GLU A 267 36.91 -2.53 19.66
C GLU A 267 37.02 -2.76 18.14
N ASN A 268 37.01 -4.02 17.69
CA ASN A 268 37.13 -4.39 16.27
C ASN A 268 35.78 -4.52 15.55
N ASP A 269 34.66 -4.16 16.19
CA ASP A 269 33.33 -4.26 15.57
C ASP A 269 33.17 -3.19 14.48
N SER A 270 32.86 -3.63 13.25
CA SER A 270 32.72 -2.78 12.07
C SER A 270 31.63 -1.70 12.22
N ARG A 271 30.64 -1.92 13.09
CA ARG A 271 29.55 -0.96 13.33
C ARG A 271 30.03 0.29 14.05
N ARG A 272 31.13 0.23 14.82
CA ARG A 272 31.61 1.38 15.61
C ARG A 272 31.82 2.64 14.77
N GLU A 273 32.36 2.50 13.56
CA GLU A 273 32.60 3.64 12.67
C GLU A 273 31.29 4.25 12.16
N VAL A 274 30.26 3.43 11.93
CA VAL A 274 28.92 3.92 11.59
C VAL A 274 28.33 4.69 12.76
N LEU A 275 28.39 4.14 13.97
CA LEU A 275 27.87 4.82 15.18
C LEU A 275 28.56 6.15 15.44
N LYS A 276 29.90 6.22 15.31
CA LYS A 276 30.65 7.48 15.45
C LYS A 276 30.13 8.55 14.47
N ARG A 277 29.94 8.19 13.20
CA ARG A 277 29.38 9.11 12.19
C ARG A 277 27.95 9.54 12.53
N SER A 278 27.11 8.62 12.98
CA SER A 278 25.73 8.93 13.41
C SER A 278 25.71 9.90 14.59
N ILE A 279 26.59 9.73 15.57
CA ILE A 279 26.75 10.64 16.71
C ILE A 279 27.16 12.04 16.22
N GLU A 280 28.17 12.15 15.36
CA GLU A 280 28.62 13.45 14.84
C GLU A 280 27.51 14.13 14.01
N GLN A 281 26.76 13.38 13.21
CA GLN A 281 25.61 13.90 12.47
C GLN A 281 24.52 14.41 13.43
N ALA A 282 24.17 13.67 14.48
CA ALA A 282 23.19 14.12 15.46
C ALA A 282 23.67 15.33 16.26
N LYS A 283 24.97 15.42 16.61
CA LYS A 283 25.54 16.61 17.24
C LYS A 283 25.40 17.84 16.34
N ALA A 284 25.72 17.70 15.06
CA ALA A 284 25.56 18.75 14.06
C ALA A 284 24.09 19.22 13.95
N GLN A 285 23.13 18.29 13.96
CA GLN A 285 21.69 18.62 13.89
C GLN A 285 21.12 19.17 15.21
N SER A 286 21.66 18.77 16.35
CA SER A 286 21.26 19.25 17.68
C SER A 286 21.80 20.65 18.03
N GLY A 287 22.79 21.13 17.29
CA GLY A 287 23.52 22.36 17.63
C GLY A 287 24.48 22.23 18.82
N GLU A 288 24.65 21.02 19.39
CA GLU A 288 25.64 20.71 20.45
C GLU A 288 27.07 20.55 19.92
N ASP A 289 27.29 20.77 18.63
CA ASP A 289 28.63 20.81 18.07
C ASP A 289 29.35 22.06 18.62
N ASN A 290 30.17 21.86 19.65
CA ASN A 290 31.09 22.85 20.22
C ASN A 290 32.21 23.26 19.23
N THR A 291 32.21 22.71 18.02
CA THR A 291 33.12 23.05 16.94
C THR A 291 32.57 24.24 16.15
N GLN A 292 32.68 25.45 16.73
CA GLN A 292 32.07 26.66 16.16
C GLN A 292 33.11 27.73 15.90
N LEU A 293 33.35 28.02 14.61
CA LEU A 293 34.05 29.24 14.22
C LEU A 293 33.10 30.42 14.49
N SER A 294 33.44 31.24 15.49
CA SER A 294 32.67 32.43 15.82
C SER A 294 33.20 33.62 15.01
N VAL A 295 32.37 34.13 14.10
CA VAL A 295 32.71 35.27 13.25
C VAL A 295 31.90 36.49 13.66
N THR A 296 32.56 37.56 14.10
CA THR A 296 31.92 38.86 14.36
C THR A 296 32.07 39.75 13.15
N ILE A 297 30.96 40.11 12.51
CA ILE A 297 30.92 40.99 11.36
C ILE A 297 30.56 42.40 11.82
N ASN A 298 31.38 43.37 11.41
CA ASN A 298 31.17 44.80 11.63
C ASN A 298 30.84 45.48 10.30
N LEU A 299 29.86 46.36 10.33
CA LEU A 299 29.47 47.18 9.18
C LEU A 299 29.51 48.66 9.59
N PRO A 300 30.19 49.54 8.83
CA PRO A 300 30.16 50.98 9.07
C PRO A 300 28.74 51.55 8.93
N PRO A 301 28.30 52.46 9.82
CA PRO A 301 26.95 53.05 9.78
C PRO A 301 26.61 53.75 8.46
N GLU A 302 27.62 54.26 7.75
CA GLU A 302 27.47 54.92 6.46
C GLU A 302 27.05 53.95 5.36
N VAL A 303 27.55 52.71 5.43
CA VAL A 303 27.22 51.63 4.50
C VAL A 303 25.84 51.06 4.82
N GLU A 304 25.54 50.86 6.12
CA GLU A 304 24.27 50.33 6.59
C GLU A 304 23.06 51.13 6.05
N ARG A 305 23.18 52.46 6.01
CA ARG A 305 22.12 53.35 5.47
C ARG A 305 21.88 53.23 3.97
N GLN A 306 22.82 52.65 3.21
CA GLN A 306 22.74 52.54 1.75
C GLN A 306 22.22 51.18 1.27
N LEU A 307 22.01 50.23 2.21
CA LEU A 307 21.61 48.87 1.89
C LEU A 307 20.09 48.75 1.76
N PRO A 308 19.60 47.97 0.78
CA PRO A 308 18.18 47.68 0.69
C PRO A 308 17.77 46.72 1.82
N PRO A 309 16.52 46.78 2.33
CA PRO A 309 16.04 45.88 3.38
C PRO A 309 15.99 44.41 2.94
N THR A 310 16.02 44.14 1.62
CA THR A 310 16.05 42.79 1.04
C THR A 310 17.46 42.22 0.88
N ALA A 311 18.51 42.95 1.27
CA ALA A 311 19.87 42.45 1.15
C ALA A 311 20.15 41.34 2.18
N VAL A 312 21.09 40.47 1.81
CA VAL A 312 21.39 39.23 2.55
C VAL A 312 22.89 39.22 2.88
N LEU A 313 23.22 38.91 4.13
CA LEU A 313 24.60 38.69 4.57
C LEU A 313 25.00 37.26 4.24
N VAL A 314 26.02 37.11 3.40
CA VAL A 314 26.62 35.83 3.03
C VAL A 314 28.01 35.76 3.67
N VAL A 315 28.19 34.83 4.60
CA VAL A 315 29.48 34.55 5.24
C VAL A 315 30.03 33.27 4.61
N SER A 316 31.19 33.36 3.98
CA SER A 316 31.90 32.22 3.42
C SER A 316 33.27 32.05 4.07
N VAL A 317 33.66 30.79 4.28
CA VAL A 317 34.93 30.41 4.88
C VAL A 317 35.72 29.60 3.85
N THR A 318 36.98 29.95 3.61
CA THR A 318 37.91 29.21 2.75
C THR A 318 39.17 28.83 3.52
N ASP A 319 40.04 28.01 2.93
CA ASP A 319 41.37 27.66 3.50
C ASP A 319 42.46 28.71 3.18
N GLY A 320 42.08 29.80 2.52
CA GLY A 320 42.99 30.85 2.06
C GLY A 320 43.84 30.49 0.82
N VAL A 321 43.76 29.25 0.31
CA VAL A 321 44.52 28.77 -0.86
C VAL A 321 43.61 28.62 -2.07
N ALA A 322 42.47 27.94 -1.90
CA ALA A 322 41.48 27.76 -2.93
C ALA A 322 40.34 28.78 -2.78
N PRO A 323 39.79 29.32 -3.88
CA PRO A 323 38.66 30.25 -3.83
C PRO A 323 37.33 29.56 -3.47
N ILE A 324 37.31 28.23 -3.44
CA ILE A 324 36.12 27.41 -3.17
C ILE A 324 35.86 27.38 -1.65
N PRO A 325 34.69 27.88 -1.18
CA PRO A 325 34.34 27.84 0.24
C PRO A 325 34.20 26.42 0.78
N VAL A 326 34.69 26.23 2.00
CA VAL A 326 34.48 25.00 2.78
C VAL A 326 33.14 25.06 3.51
N ALA A 327 32.75 26.23 4.01
CA ALA A 327 31.47 26.45 4.67
C ALA A 327 30.85 27.80 4.25
N VAL A 328 29.52 27.83 4.13
CA VAL A 328 28.77 29.04 3.78
C VAL A 328 27.53 29.15 4.66
N LYS A 329 27.27 30.35 5.18
CA LYS A 329 26.05 30.67 5.92
C LYS A 329 25.44 31.97 5.41
N GLN A 330 24.15 31.93 5.11
CA GLN A 330 23.39 33.09 4.67
C GLN A 330 22.44 33.54 5.78
N LEU A 331 22.39 34.83 6.05
CA LEU A 331 21.49 35.41 7.04
C LEU A 331 20.79 36.65 6.45
N PRO A 332 19.51 36.90 6.78
CA PRO A 332 18.90 38.19 6.49
C PRO A 332 19.70 39.31 7.17
N LEU A 333 19.71 40.50 6.57
CA LEU A 333 20.31 41.67 7.22
C LEU A 333 19.61 41.95 8.56
N GLY A 334 20.43 42.14 9.59
CA GLY A 334 20.00 42.52 10.93
C GLY A 334 20.85 43.68 11.43
N HIS A 335 20.95 43.79 12.75
CA HIS A 335 21.76 44.83 13.40
C HIS A 335 23.23 44.41 13.44
N PHE A 336 24.13 45.38 13.22
CA PHE A 336 25.57 45.19 13.36
C PHE A 336 26.09 45.83 14.65
N PRO A 337 27.14 45.27 15.29
CA PRO A 337 27.86 44.05 14.89
C PRO A 337 27.03 42.78 15.10
N VAL A 338 27.19 41.82 14.19
CA VAL A 338 26.52 40.50 14.26
C VAL A 338 27.56 39.41 14.45
N THR A 339 27.31 38.52 15.42
CA THR A 339 28.14 37.33 15.62
C THR A 339 27.46 36.12 15.01
N VAL A 340 28.17 35.42 14.13
CA VAL A 340 27.72 34.26 13.38
C VAL A 340 28.60 33.08 13.73
N SER A 341 27.98 31.98 14.13
CA SER A 341 28.67 30.71 14.34
C SER A 341 28.57 29.81 13.09
N LEU A 342 29.70 29.26 12.67
CA LEU A 342 29.80 28.27 11.59
C LEU A 342 30.40 26.94 12.09
N SER A 343 29.82 25.82 11.67
CA SER A 343 30.30 24.46 11.95
C SER A 343 30.34 23.59 10.69
N ASP A 344 30.67 22.31 10.83
CA ASP A 344 30.64 21.34 9.72
C ASP A 344 29.24 21.16 9.11
N ALA A 345 28.18 21.48 9.85
CA ALA A 345 26.80 21.52 9.33
C ALA A 345 26.62 22.56 8.22
N ASN A 346 27.52 23.54 8.12
CA ASN A 346 27.51 24.58 7.08
C ASN A 346 28.43 24.24 5.89
N ALA A 347 29.00 23.03 5.87
CA ALA A 347 29.90 22.63 4.81
C ALA A 347 29.18 22.40 3.47
N MET A 348 29.75 22.91 2.38
CA MET A 348 29.17 22.75 1.03
C MET A 348 29.50 21.40 0.40
N MET A 349 30.56 20.73 0.89
CA MET A 349 31.05 19.46 0.36
C MET A 349 31.35 18.50 1.52
N PRO A 350 30.87 17.24 1.49
CA PRO A 350 31.15 16.25 2.54
C PRO A 350 32.65 15.98 2.74
N GLU A 351 33.44 16.11 1.68
CA GLU A 351 34.89 15.81 1.66
C GLU A 351 35.76 16.98 2.17
N ARG A 352 35.19 18.20 2.34
CA ARG A 352 35.91 19.41 2.80
C ARG A 352 35.16 20.08 3.95
N LEU A 353 35.26 19.45 5.12
CA LEU A 353 34.69 19.97 6.36
C LEU A 353 35.50 21.14 6.93
N LEU A 354 34.85 21.99 7.73
CA LEU A 354 35.50 23.11 8.43
C LEU A 354 36.46 22.58 9.50
N SER A 355 36.07 21.53 10.22
CA SER A 355 36.87 20.84 11.24
C SER A 355 38.19 20.25 10.73
N ALA A 356 38.28 19.96 9.43
CA ALA A 356 39.46 19.39 8.79
C ALA A 356 40.48 20.46 8.34
N GLN A 357 40.12 21.75 8.42
CA GLN A 357 41.00 22.83 7.98
C GLN A 357 42.08 23.13 9.03
N LYS A 358 43.30 23.43 8.57
CA LYS A 358 44.40 23.90 9.44
C LYS A 358 44.40 25.41 9.62
N GLN A 359 43.83 26.11 8.65
CA GLN A 359 43.75 27.56 8.60
C GLN A 359 42.48 27.95 7.87
N VAL A 360 41.97 29.14 8.18
CA VAL A 360 40.75 29.68 7.57
C VAL A 360 40.94 31.13 7.17
N LYS A 361 40.22 31.52 6.12
CA LYS A 361 40.00 32.91 5.72
C LYS A 361 38.49 33.11 5.61
N VAL A 362 37.99 34.15 6.27
CA VAL A 362 36.57 34.46 6.28
C VAL A 362 36.30 35.64 5.36
N ARG A 363 35.25 35.53 4.54
CA ARG A 363 34.73 36.63 3.73
C ARG A 363 33.26 36.85 4.09
N ALA A 364 32.94 38.08 4.47
CA ALA A 364 31.57 38.53 4.68
C ALA A 364 31.17 39.42 3.51
N ARG A 365 30.07 39.10 2.83
CA ARG A 365 29.53 39.89 1.71
C ARG A 365 28.06 40.20 1.94
N ILE A 366 27.66 41.42 1.66
CA ILE A 366 26.26 41.83 1.62
C ILE A 366 25.82 41.82 0.17
N SER A 367 24.99 40.84 -0.17
CA SER A 367 24.37 40.74 -1.49
C SER A 367 23.13 41.61 -1.55
N ARG A 368 23.09 42.55 -2.49
CA ARG A 368 21.94 43.46 -2.62
C ARG A 368 20.68 42.79 -3.19
N ASN A 369 20.87 41.72 -3.98
CA ASN A 369 19.81 41.01 -4.70
C ASN A 369 19.56 39.59 -4.17
N GLY A 370 20.23 39.19 -3.09
CA GLY A 370 20.10 37.86 -2.47
C GLY A 370 20.75 36.72 -3.26
N LEU A 371 21.55 37.01 -4.28
CA LEU A 371 22.26 35.99 -5.05
C LEU A 371 23.62 35.64 -4.43
N ALA A 372 23.95 34.34 -4.46
CA ALA A 372 25.21 33.80 -3.93
C ALA A 372 26.46 34.24 -4.72
N ASN A 373 26.30 34.64 -5.98
CA ASN A 373 27.40 35.14 -6.81
C ASN A 373 27.70 36.62 -6.52
N PRO A 374 28.97 37.05 -6.51
CA PRO A 374 29.33 38.46 -6.40
C PRO A 374 28.72 39.28 -7.55
N GLN A 375 28.18 40.45 -7.24
CA GLN A 375 27.68 41.40 -8.22
C GLN A 375 28.34 42.77 -8.02
N PRO A 376 28.52 43.56 -9.10
CA PRO A 376 28.97 44.94 -8.98
C PRO A 376 28.11 45.73 -7.99
N GLY A 377 28.75 46.44 -7.07
CA GLY A 377 28.09 47.23 -6.05
C GLY A 377 27.75 46.51 -4.74
N ASP A 378 28.02 45.20 -4.62
CA ASP A 378 27.95 44.48 -3.34
C ASP A 378 29.07 44.93 -2.39
N TRP A 379 28.77 45.00 -1.09
CA TRP A 379 29.77 45.32 -0.07
C TRP A 379 30.40 44.04 0.47
N PHE A 380 31.71 44.02 0.70
CA PHE A 380 32.39 42.88 1.28
C PHE A 380 33.55 43.28 2.19
N GLY A 381 33.95 42.33 3.04
CA GLY A 381 35.11 42.38 3.91
C GLY A 381 35.76 41.01 4.02
N GLU A 382 37.06 40.97 4.25
CA GLU A 382 37.82 39.72 4.38
C GLU A 382 38.74 39.75 5.62
N SER A 383 38.86 38.62 6.29
CA SER A 383 39.89 38.44 7.34
C SER A 383 41.25 38.14 6.72
N ALA A 384 42.31 38.28 7.54
CA ALA A 384 43.57 37.60 7.25
C ALA A 384 43.38 36.06 7.29
N VAL A 385 44.30 35.33 6.66
CA VAL A 385 44.38 33.88 6.84
C VAL A 385 44.88 33.62 8.26
N MET A 386 44.13 32.86 9.05
CA MET A 386 44.47 32.57 10.44
C MET A 386 44.48 31.05 10.68
N PRO A 387 45.35 30.53 11.58
CA PRO A 387 45.25 29.14 12.01
C PRO A 387 43.86 28.86 12.57
N TYR A 388 43.28 27.72 12.20
CA TYR A 388 41.96 27.33 12.67
C TYR A 388 42.09 26.46 13.91
N ASN A 389 41.44 26.89 14.99
CA ASN A 389 41.13 26.04 16.13
C ASN A 389 39.61 26.08 16.36
N LYS A 390 39.07 25.04 17.00
CA LYS A 390 37.61 24.84 17.17
C LYS A 390 36.90 25.93 18.00
N GLU A 391 37.64 26.88 18.55
CA GLU A 391 37.18 28.00 19.39
C GLU A 391 37.61 29.37 18.82
N SER A 392 38.05 29.42 17.56
CA SER A 392 38.58 30.66 16.96
C SER A 392 37.49 31.72 16.86
N GLN A 393 37.82 32.93 17.30
CA GLN A 393 37.00 34.12 17.11
C GLN A 393 37.65 35.01 16.04
N ILE A 394 36.93 35.26 14.94
CA ILE A 394 37.42 36.07 13.83
C ILE A 394 36.53 37.30 13.69
N SER A 395 37.14 38.48 13.63
CA SER A 395 36.43 39.73 13.33
C SER A 395 36.63 40.09 11.86
N VAL A 396 35.54 40.45 11.18
CA VAL A 396 35.56 40.92 9.79
C VAL A 396 34.89 42.28 9.72
N GLN A 397 35.55 43.25 9.12
CA GLN A 397 34.98 44.57 8.83
C GLN A 397 34.61 44.64 7.35
N ILE A 398 33.37 45.03 7.04
CA ILE A 398 32.90 45.23 5.67
C ILE A 398 33.19 46.66 5.25
N ASP A 399 34.15 46.84 4.36
CA ASP A 399 34.71 48.15 3.99
C ASP A 399 35.03 48.30 2.49
N HIS A 400 34.93 47.22 1.70
CA HIS A 400 35.17 47.24 0.26
C HIS A 400 33.87 47.05 -0.53
N GLN A 401 33.82 47.61 -1.74
CA GLN A 401 32.74 47.39 -2.69
C GLN A 401 33.25 46.61 -3.90
N VAL A 402 32.46 45.66 -4.39
CA VAL A 402 32.75 44.94 -5.63
C VAL A 402 32.65 45.95 -6.79
N PRO A 403 33.73 46.09 -7.60
CA PRO A 403 33.79 47.08 -8.68
C PRO A 403 32.78 46.84 -9.79
#